data_AF-T0ZT02-F1
#
_entry.id   AF-T0ZT02-F1
#
_cell.length_a   1.000
_cell.length_b   1.000
_cell.length_c   1.000
_cell.angle_alpha   90.00
_cell.angle_beta   90.00
_cell.angle_gamma   90.00
#
_symmetry.space_group_name_H-M   'P 1'
#
loop_
_entity.id
_entity.type
_entity.pdbx_description
1 polymer ?
#
loop_
_entity_poly.entity_id
_entity_poly.type
_entity_poly.pdbx_seq_one_letter_code
_entity_poly.pdbx_strand_id
1 'polypeptide(L)'
;MGKRRRDIHEELRDLELKVQYNKVIKGLGEIMFRRSRFSSSGSLDPAVIREQIFLMTPHGVQDSEERSRIFEEIAAEHSVSAHEVEESMYSDMEEEEILLEVSDIGDEELCRHYNLEQAETLLLKAFQMNVKDVSDWGSLARESKKLGLLFSTRIVSGEIVEMKFDGPMSVVEETRRYSIRFAQ
;
A
#
# COMPACT_ATOMS: atom_id res chain seq x y z
N MET A 1 11.67 1.11 15.24
CA MET A 1 10.61 1.34 16.23
C MET A 1 10.68 2.81 16.63
N GLY A 2 9.54 3.50 16.67
CA GLY A 2 9.49 4.93 17.05
C GLY A 2 9.97 5.93 15.99
N LYS A 3 10.33 5.46 14.78
CA LYS A 3 10.67 6.34 13.64
C LYS A 3 9.42 6.64 12.82
N ARG A 4 9.39 7.81 12.17
CA ARG A 4 8.33 8.14 11.22
C ARG A 4 8.49 7.29 9.95
N ARG A 5 7.38 7.00 9.29
CA ARG A 5 7.36 6.22 8.05
C ARG A 5 8.24 6.85 6.97
N ARG A 6 8.20 8.18 6.83
CA ARG A 6 9.06 8.93 5.89
C ARG A 6 10.56 8.69 6.15
N ASP A 7 10.99 8.70 7.40
CA ASP A 7 12.41 8.57 7.76
C ASP A 7 12.91 7.16 7.38
N ILE A 8 12.08 6.14 7.63
CA ILE A 8 12.36 4.75 7.22
C ILE A 8 12.40 4.65 5.70
N HIS A 9 11.48 5.32 4.99
CA HIS A 9 11.43 5.32 3.53
C HIS A 9 12.66 6.00 2.91
N GLU A 10 13.16 7.09 3.50
CA GLU A 10 14.41 7.75 3.10
C GLU A 10 15.63 6.83 3.32
N GLU A 11 15.72 6.18 4.50
CA GLU A 11 16.79 5.22 4.78
C GLU A 11 16.78 4.04 3.78
N LEU A 12 15.59 3.54 3.42
CA LEU A 12 15.44 2.50 2.40
C LEU A 12 15.84 3.00 1.01
N ARG A 13 15.49 4.24 0.64
CA ARG A 13 15.88 4.84 -0.63
C ARG A 13 17.40 4.95 -0.76
N ASP A 14 18.10 5.27 0.32
CA ASP A 14 19.57 5.28 0.34
C ASP A 14 20.18 3.89 0.11
N LEU A 15 19.51 2.83 0.55
CA LEU A 15 19.91 1.45 0.27
C LEU A 15 19.61 1.06 -1.19
N GLU A 16 18.45 1.45 -1.72
CA GLU A 16 18.06 1.22 -3.11
C GLU A 16 19.12 1.75 -4.10
N LEU A 17 19.67 2.94 -3.84
CA LEU A 17 20.69 3.56 -4.68
C LEU A 17 22.05 2.83 -4.67
N LYS A 18 22.29 1.99 -3.66
CA LYS A 18 23.56 1.25 -3.49
C LYS A 18 23.53 -0.15 -4.10
N VAL A 19 22.36 -0.62 -4.58
CA VAL A 19 22.20 -1.97 -5.13
C VAL A 19 21.75 -1.95 -6.59
N GLN A 20 22.15 -2.97 -7.35
CA GLN A 20 21.68 -3.12 -8.74
C GLN A 20 20.19 -3.46 -8.84
N TYR A 21 19.65 -4.14 -7.82
CA TYR A 21 18.26 -4.62 -7.77
C TYR A 21 17.36 -3.68 -6.96
N ASN A 22 17.44 -2.37 -7.22
CA ASN A 22 16.69 -1.34 -6.50
C ASN A 22 15.17 -1.61 -6.43
N LYS A 23 14.56 -2.10 -7.53
CA LYS A 23 13.13 -2.45 -7.57
C LYS A 23 12.75 -3.60 -6.64
N VAL A 24 13.67 -4.52 -6.35
CA VAL A 24 13.44 -5.61 -5.42
C VAL A 24 13.39 -5.05 -4.00
N ILE A 25 14.41 -4.27 -3.61
CA ILE A 25 14.45 -3.63 -2.28
C ILE A 25 13.21 -2.78 -2.05
N LYS A 26 12.81 -1.97 -3.04
CA LYS A 26 11.58 -1.20 -2.98
C LYS A 26 10.36 -2.08 -2.71
N GLY A 27 10.17 -3.14 -3.51
CA GLY A 27 9.01 -4.02 -3.36
C GLY A 27 8.99 -4.76 -2.02
N LEU A 28 10.14 -5.25 -1.55
CA LEU A 28 10.25 -5.87 -0.22
C LEU A 28 9.94 -4.87 0.89
N GLY A 29 10.46 -3.63 0.79
CA GLY A 29 10.17 -2.55 1.71
C GLY A 29 8.67 -2.23 1.79
N GLU A 30 8.00 -2.12 0.65
CA GLU A 30 6.55 -1.89 0.59
C GLU A 30 5.73 -3.02 1.24
N ILE A 31 6.15 -4.28 1.07
CA ILE A 31 5.52 -5.41 1.75
C ILE A 31 5.72 -5.29 3.27
N MET A 32 6.94 -4.96 3.72
CA MET A 32 7.23 -4.77 5.13
C MET A 32 6.42 -3.61 5.73
N PHE A 33 6.27 -2.49 5.02
CA PHE A 33 5.43 -1.38 5.44
C PHE A 33 3.97 -1.81 5.64
N ARG A 34 3.37 -2.51 4.67
CA ARG A 34 1.97 -2.97 4.78
C ARG A 34 1.74 -3.99 5.88
N ARG A 35 2.76 -4.78 6.24
CA ARG A 35 2.65 -5.83 7.28
C ARG A 35 3.08 -5.36 8.67
N SER A 36 3.72 -4.20 8.76
CA SER A 36 4.13 -3.60 10.03
C SER A 36 3.02 -2.73 10.61
N ARG A 37 3.07 -2.49 11.91
CA ARG A 37 2.07 -1.69 12.61
C ARG A 37 2.55 -0.26 12.75
N PHE A 38 1.71 0.67 12.30
CA PHE A 38 1.93 2.11 12.41
C PHE A 38 0.82 2.74 13.25
N SER A 39 1.10 3.90 13.84
CA SER A 39 0.10 4.73 14.50
C SER A 39 0.25 6.18 14.09
N SER A 40 -0.85 6.92 14.20
CA SER A 40 -0.81 8.39 14.16
C SER A 40 0.22 8.93 15.14
N SER A 41 0.92 9.98 14.72
CA SER A 41 1.89 10.74 15.53
C SER A 41 1.23 11.77 16.45
N GLY A 42 -0.06 12.08 16.26
CA GLY A 42 -0.78 13.14 16.94
C GLY A 42 -1.91 12.66 17.83
N SER A 43 -2.30 13.50 18.78
CA SER A 43 -3.41 13.28 19.71
C SER A 43 -4.65 14.13 19.40
N LEU A 44 -4.53 15.14 18.53
CA LEU A 44 -5.59 16.07 18.14
C LEU A 44 -6.10 15.78 16.73
N ASP A 45 -7.26 16.34 16.37
CA ASP A 45 -7.78 16.28 15.01
C ASP A 45 -6.92 17.14 14.05
N PRO A 46 -6.19 16.54 13.09
CA PRO A 46 -5.27 17.25 12.21
C PRO A 46 -5.96 18.27 11.30
N ALA A 47 -7.24 18.05 10.95
CA ALA A 47 -7.99 18.98 10.12
C ALA A 47 -8.33 20.25 10.89
N VAL A 48 -8.79 20.11 12.15
CA VAL A 48 -9.11 21.24 13.04
C VAL A 48 -7.86 22.06 13.34
N ILE A 49 -6.76 21.39 13.69
CA ILE A 49 -5.50 22.07 14.01
C ILE A 49 -4.96 22.85 12.80
N ARG A 50 -4.97 22.25 11.60
CA ARG A 50 -4.57 22.97 10.38
C ARG A 50 -5.46 24.16 10.09
N GLU A 51 -6.77 24.03 10.26
CA GLU A 51 -7.71 25.15 10.07
C GLU A 51 -7.37 26.32 11.01
N GLN A 52 -7.20 26.05 12.32
CA GLN A 52 -6.84 27.08 13.30
C GLN A 52 -5.50 27.75 12.97
N ILE A 53 -4.45 26.96 12.69
CA ILE A 53 -3.13 27.50 12.31
C ILE A 53 -3.26 28.40 11.09
N PHE A 54 -3.91 27.94 10.02
CA PHE A 54 -3.98 28.70 8.77
C PHE A 54 -4.91 29.92 8.84
N LEU A 55 -5.92 29.91 9.70
CA LEU A 55 -6.73 31.11 10.00
C LEU A 55 -5.93 32.19 10.71
N MET A 56 -5.01 31.80 11.60
CA MET A 56 -4.11 32.72 12.31
C MET A 56 -2.94 33.19 11.42
N THR A 57 -2.57 32.42 10.39
CA THR A 57 -1.46 32.71 9.46
C THR A 57 -1.90 32.87 8.00
N PRO A 58 -2.85 33.77 7.67
CA PRO A 58 -3.38 33.88 6.30
C PRO A 58 -2.32 34.30 5.26
N HIS A 59 -1.22 34.91 5.72
CA HIS A 59 -0.09 35.33 4.89
C HIS A 59 1.20 34.54 5.17
N GLY A 60 1.08 33.43 5.90
CA GLY A 60 2.21 32.71 6.47
C GLY A 60 2.77 33.40 7.71
N VAL A 61 3.83 32.81 8.25
CA VAL A 61 4.54 33.30 9.45
C VAL A 61 5.83 34.03 9.03
N GLN A 62 6.14 35.15 9.68
CA GLN A 62 7.31 35.99 9.37
C GLN A 62 8.60 35.48 10.03
N ASP A 63 8.51 34.98 11.25
CA ASP A 63 9.66 34.49 12.02
C ASP A 63 9.31 33.34 12.98
N SER A 64 10.33 32.77 13.63
CA SER A 64 10.14 31.67 14.58
C SER A 64 9.38 32.06 15.85
N GLU A 65 9.44 33.33 16.28
CA GLU A 65 8.75 33.79 17.49
C GLU A 65 7.24 33.90 17.26
N GLU A 66 6.83 34.40 16.10
CA GLU A 66 5.43 34.38 15.67
C GLU A 66 4.91 32.95 15.55
N ARG A 67 5.70 32.02 14.97
CA ARG A 67 5.32 30.59 14.91
C ARG A 67 5.06 30.01 16.29
N SER A 68 6.01 30.21 17.21
CA SER A 68 5.91 29.71 18.58
C SER A 68 4.68 30.26 19.31
N ARG A 69 4.41 31.57 19.18
CA ARG A 69 3.23 32.19 19.79
C ARG A 69 1.92 31.59 19.30
N ILE A 70 1.79 31.36 17.99
CA ILE A 70 0.58 30.76 17.40
C ILE A 70 0.38 29.34 17.92
N PHE A 71 1.44 28.55 17.98
CA PHE A 71 1.35 27.17 18.46
C PHE A 71 1.04 27.12 19.96
N GLU A 72 1.60 28.04 20.76
CA GLU A 72 1.28 28.20 22.18
C GLU A 72 -0.18 28.61 22.42
N GLU A 73 -0.71 29.53 21.60
CA GLU A 73 -2.10 29.97 21.68
C GLU A 73 -3.08 28.82 21.40
N ILE A 74 -2.87 28.09 20.30
CA ILE A 74 -3.67 26.90 19.97
C ILE A 74 -3.50 25.81 21.04
N ALA A 75 -2.27 25.59 21.53
CA ALA A 75 -2.01 24.60 22.56
C ALA A 75 -2.78 24.91 23.86
N ALA A 76 -2.87 26.19 24.23
CA ALA A 76 -3.65 26.62 25.39
C ALA A 76 -5.16 26.36 25.22
N GLU A 77 -5.72 26.54 24.02
CA GLU A 77 -7.13 26.22 23.73
C GLU A 77 -7.44 24.74 23.90
N HIS A 78 -6.52 23.87 23.47
CA HIS A 78 -6.69 22.40 23.53
C HIS A 78 -6.14 21.77 24.82
N SER A 79 -5.58 22.56 25.74
CA SER A 79 -4.95 22.08 26.99
C SER A 79 -3.83 21.06 26.76
N VAL A 80 -3.02 21.31 25.74
CA VAL A 80 -1.88 20.48 25.32
C VAL A 80 -0.60 21.32 25.25
N SER A 81 0.51 20.71 24.84
CA SER A 81 1.75 21.43 24.55
C SER A 81 1.79 21.93 23.10
N ALA A 82 2.55 23.01 22.84
CA ALA A 82 2.83 23.48 21.48
C ALA A 82 3.47 22.40 20.59
N HIS A 83 4.22 21.48 21.21
CA HIS A 83 4.79 20.32 20.51
C HIS A 83 3.71 19.34 20.05
N GLU A 84 2.70 19.05 20.87
CA GLU A 84 1.58 18.17 20.47
C GLU A 84 0.72 18.78 19.36
N VAL A 85 0.59 20.12 19.33
CA VAL A 85 -0.06 20.82 18.20
C VAL A 85 0.75 20.61 16.91
N GLU A 86 2.06 20.78 16.99
CA GLU A 86 2.97 20.55 15.86
C GLU A 86 2.93 19.11 15.35
N GLU A 87 2.99 18.12 16.24
CA GLU A 87 2.92 16.71 15.89
C GLU A 87 1.54 16.33 15.31
N SER A 88 0.46 16.91 15.83
CA SER A 88 -0.88 16.59 15.37
C SER A 88 -1.24 17.19 14.00
N MET A 89 -0.61 18.30 13.61
CA MET A 89 -0.93 19.06 12.38
C MET A 89 -1.01 18.20 11.11
N TYR A 90 -0.12 17.23 10.95
CA TYR A 90 -0.05 16.34 9.78
C TYR A 90 -0.14 14.86 10.14
N SER A 91 -0.66 14.55 11.33
CA SER A 91 -0.71 13.17 11.80
C SER A 91 -1.72 12.28 11.07
N ASP A 92 -2.52 12.85 10.16
CA ASP A 92 -3.37 12.15 9.19
C ASP A 92 -2.61 11.70 7.93
N MET A 93 -1.36 12.14 7.73
CA MET A 93 -0.53 11.73 6.60
C MET A 93 0.18 10.40 6.90
N GLU A 94 0.06 9.43 5.97
CA GLU A 94 0.72 8.11 6.09
C GLU A 94 2.24 8.23 6.32
N GLU A 95 2.87 9.24 5.71
CA GLU A 95 4.30 9.53 5.85
C GLU A 95 4.72 9.95 7.28
N GLU A 96 3.79 10.51 8.05
CA GLU A 96 4.01 10.99 9.43
C GLU A 96 3.67 9.94 10.49
N GLU A 97 3.16 8.77 10.09
CA GLU A 97 2.87 7.68 11.01
C GLU A 97 4.15 7.14 11.68
N ILE A 98 4.02 6.73 12.94
CA ILE A 98 5.12 6.20 13.75
C ILE A 98 5.07 4.66 13.74
N LEU A 99 6.22 4.04 13.45
CA LEU A 99 6.36 2.59 13.48
C LEU A 99 6.27 2.05 14.91
N LEU A 100 5.16 1.36 15.23
CA LEU A 100 4.90 0.71 16.50
C LEU A 100 5.41 -0.72 16.59
N GLU A 101 5.44 -1.46 15.47
CA GLU A 101 5.87 -2.86 15.41
C GLU A 101 6.32 -3.21 14.00
N VAL A 102 7.49 -3.85 13.88
CA VAL A 102 7.97 -4.40 12.62
C VAL A 102 7.37 -5.79 12.42
N SER A 103 6.93 -6.09 11.20
CA SER A 103 6.47 -7.44 10.85
C SER A 103 7.52 -8.50 11.18
N ASP A 104 7.08 -9.62 11.76
CA ASP A 104 7.88 -10.80 12.08
C ASP A 104 7.96 -11.82 10.93
N ILE A 105 7.55 -11.42 9.72
CA ILE A 105 7.60 -12.26 8.52
C ILE A 105 9.03 -12.73 8.25
N GLY A 106 9.20 -14.05 8.06
CA GLY A 106 10.50 -14.63 7.71
C GLY A 106 10.89 -14.34 6.26
N ASP A 107 12.21 -14.32 6.00
CA ASP A 107 12.78 -13.98 4.69
C ASP A 107 12.20 -14.79 3.52
N GLU A 108 12.03 -16.11 3.70
CA GLU A 108 11.46 -16.99 2.67
C GLU A 108 10.02 -16.60 2.34
N GLU A 109 9.21 -16.32 3.35
CA GLU A 109 7.81 -15.94 3.18
C GLU A 109 7.68 -14.53 2.58
N LEU A 110 8.58 -13.62 2.96
CA LEU A 110 8.67 -12.29 2.36
C LEU A 110 8.99 -12.39 0.85
N CYS A 111 9.95 -13.24 0.47
CA CYS A 111 10.26 -13.50 -0.94
C CYS A 111 9.07 -14.15 -1.67
N ARG A 112 8.32 -15.06 -1.03
CA ARG A 112 7.12 -15.65 -1.61
C ARG A 112 6.04 -14.60 -1.88
N HIS A 113 5.77 -13.72 -0.91
CA HIS A 113 4.84 -12.61 -1.10
C HIS A 113 5.28 -11.67 -2.21
N TYR A 114 6.57 -11.33 -2.30
CA TYR A 114 7.09 -10.51 -3.39
C TYR A 114 6.86 -11.12 -4.77
N ASN A 115 7.17 -12.42 -4.92
CA ASN A 115 6.97 -13.12 -6.18
C ASN A 115 5.48 -13.21 -6.55
N LEU A 116 4.61 -13.42 -5.56
CA LEU A 116 3.17 -13.45 -5.76
C LEU A 116 2.66 -12.08 -6.24
N GLU A 117 2.96 -11.01 -5.51
CA GLU A 117 2.52 -9.64 -5.88
C GLU A 117 3.05 -9.23 -7.26
N GLN A 118 4.27 -9.68 -7.63
CA GLN A 118 4.81 -9.47 -8.97
C GLN A 118 3.99 -10.20 -10.04
N ALA A 119 3.67 -11.48 -9.82
CA ALA A 119 2.84 -12.26 -10.74
C ALA A 119 1.45 -11.65 -10.89
N GLU A 120 0.80 -11.30 -9.78
CA GLU A 120 -0.50 -10.61 -9.75
C GLU A 120 -0.46 -9.31 -10.57
N THR A 121 0.57 -8.48 -10.35
CA THR A 121 0.76 -7.22 -11.08
C THR A 121 0.91 -7.43 -12.59
N LEU A 122 1.59 -8.50 -13.02
CA LEU A 122 1.69 -8.87 -14.43
C LEU A 122 0.33 -9.32 -14.98
N LEU A 123 -0.43 -10.10 -14.21
CA LEU A 123 -1.75 -10.62 -14.59
C LEU A 123 -2.78 -9.49 -14.76
N LEU A 124 -2.67 -8.39 -14.01
CA LEU A 124 -3.53 -7.20 -14.20
C LEU A 124 -3.51 -6.65 -15.63
N LYS A 125 -2.42 -6.90 -16.37
CA LYS A 125 -2.20 -6.45 -17.76
C LYS A 125 -2.06 -7.62 -18.75
N ALA A 126 -2.45 -8.83 -18.37
CA ALA A 126 -2.39 -9.97 -19.28
C ALA A 126 -3.44 -9.85 -20.39
N PHE A 127 -3.10 -10.32 -21.59
CA PHE A 127 -4.08 -10.52 -22.66
C PHE A 127 -4.77 -11.88 -22.53
N GLN A 128 -4.05 -12.89 -22.04
CA GLN A 128 -4.54 -14.26 -21.92
C GLN A 128 -3.67 -15.01 -20.91
N MET A 129 -4.25 -15.99 -20.21
CA MET A 129 -3.51 -16.97 -19.40
C MET A 129 -3.92 -18.38 -19.80
N ASN A 130 -2.95 -19.27 -20.00
CA ASN A 130 -3.19 -20.70 -20.26
C ASN A 130 -2.71 -21.50 -19.05
N VAL A 131 -3.62 -22.24 -18.44
CA VAL A 131 -3.33 -23.09 -17.29
C VAL A 131 -3.38 -24.55 -17.74
N LYS A 132 -2.35 -25.32 -17.37
CA LYS A 132 -2.15 -26.75 -17.66
C LYS A 132 -1.73 -27.47 -16.38
N ASP A 133 -1.71 -28.79 -16.40
CA ASP A 133 -1.17 -29.63 -15.32
C ASP A 133 -1.81 -29.37 -13.94
N VAL A 134 -3.13 -29.15 -13.93
CA VAL A 134 -3.92 -28.90 -12.72
C VAL A 134 -4.41 -30.22 -12.13
N SER A 135 -4.22 -30.40 -10.82
CA SER A 135 -4.67 -31.61 -10.11
C SER A 135 -6.19 -31.68 -9.92
N ASP A 136 -6.85 -30.53 -9.75
CA ASP A 136 -8.30 -30.42 -9.57
C ASP A 136 -8.89 -29.33 -10.48
N TRP A 137 -9.21 -29.71 -11.71
CA TRP A 137 -9.87 -28.85 -12.69
C TRP A 137 -11.27 -28.39 -12.24
N GLY A 138 -11.97 -29.21 -11.44
CA GLY A 138 -13.33 -28.91 -10.99
C GLY A 138 -13.36 -27.73 -10.02
N SER A 139 -12.44 -27.73 -9.05
CA SER A 139 -12.27 -26.60 -8.12
C SER A 139 -11.82 -25.34 -8.85
N LEU A 140 -10.84 -25.43 -9.76
CA LEU A 140 -10.41 -24.27 -10.55
C LEU A 140 -11.56 -23.67 -11.37
N ALA A 141 -12.32 -24.49 -12.08
CA ALA A 141 -13.46 -24.02 -12.87
C ALA A 141 -14.57 -23.42 -11.99
N ARG A 142 -14.80 -23.96 -10.79
CA ARG A 142 -15.81 -23.42 -9.85
C ARG A 142 -15.41 -22.05 -9.34
N GLU A 143 -14.17 -21.88 -8.86
CA GLU A 143 -13.70 -20.58 -8.36
C GLU A 143 -13.62 -19.55 -9.49
N SER A 144 -13.17 -19.96 -10.68
CA SER A 144 -13.15 -19.12 -11.88
C SER A 144 -14.54 -18.58 -12.24
N LYS A 145 -15.57 -19.43 -12.18
CA LYS A 145 -16.97 -19.02 -12.40
C LYS A 145 -17.46 -18.08 -11.32
N LYS A 146 -17.13 -18.34 -10.05
CA LYS A 146 -17.50 -17.48 -8.92
C LYS A 146 -16.90 -16.08 -9.04
N LEU A 147 -15.66 -15.98 -9.53
CA LEU A 147 -14.98 -14.73 -9.84
C LEU A 147 -15.50 -14.07 -11.13
N GLY A 148 -16.32 -14.75 -11.92
CA GLY A 148 -16.87 -14.23 -13.16
C GLY A 148 -15.80 -14.07 -14.25
N LEU A 149 -14.79 -14.95 -14.25
CA LEU A 149 -13.73 -14.96 -15.25
C LEU A 149 -14.22 -15.54 -16.57
N LEU A 150 -13.72 -14.99 -17.68
CA LEU A 150 -13.97 -15.49 -19.02
C LEU A 150 -12.91 -16.56 -19.34
N PHE A 151 -13.37 -17.79 -19.56
CA PHE A 151 -12.46 -18.89 -19.90
C PHE A 151 -13.12 -19.94 -20.79
N SER A 152 -12.27 -20.67 -21.51
CA SER A 152 -12.62 -21.83 -22.31
C SER A 152 -11.80 -23.03 -21.85
N THR A 153 -12.33 -24.23 -22.05
CA THR A 153 -11.65 -25.47 -21.66
C THR A 153 -11.35 -26.31 -22.89
N ARG A 154 -10.17 -26.92 -22.93
CA ARG A 154 -9.81 -27.93 -23.93
C ARG A 154 -9.91 -29.30 -23.28
N ILE A 155 -10.72 -30.17 -23.89
CA ILE A 155 -11.00 -31.52 -23.41
C ILE A 155 -10.37 -32.52 -24.38
N VAL A 156 -9.63 -33.49 -23.85
CA VAL A 156 -9.04 -34.60 -24.61
C VAL A 156 -9.41 -35.90 -23.91
N SER A 157 -9.95 -36.86 -24.65
CA SER A 157 -10.36 -38.17 -24.11
C SER A 157 -11.33 -38.10 -22.91
N GLY A 158 -12.14 -37.04 -22.83
CA GLY A 158 -13.10 -36.83 -21.75
C GLY A 158 -12.56 -36.08 -20.53
N GLU A 159 -11.27 -35.73 -20.51
CA GLU A 159 -10.63 -35.00 -19.42
C GLU A 159 -10.24 -33.58 -19.84
N ILE A 160 -10.38 -32.62 -18.93
CA ILE A 160 -9.86 -31.27 -19.13
C ILE A 160 -8.33 -31.35 -19.09
N VAL A 161 -7.67 -30.82 -20.11
CA VAL A 161 -6.20 -30.78 -20.18
C VAL A 161 -5.64 -29.36 -20.13
N GLU A 162 -6.49 -28.37 -20.37
CA GLU A 162 -6.10 -26.97 -20.39
C GLU A 162 -7.32 -26.06 -20.20
N MET A 163 -7.14 -24.99 -19.44
CA MET A 163 -8.07 -23.88 -19.36
C MET A 163 -7.40 -22.60 -19.87
N LYS A 164 -8.03 -21.95 -20.84
CA LYS A 164 -7.59 -20.68 -21.40
C LYS A 164 -8.49 -19.57 -20.86
N PHE A 165 -7.90 -18.60 -20.18
CA PHE A 165 -8.57 -17.45 -19.62
C PHE A 165 -8.30 -16.21 -20.47
N ASP A 166 -9.35 -15.45 -20.76
CA ASP A 166 -9.24 -14.15 -21.42
C ASP A 166 -8.81 -13.11 -20.37
N GLY A 167 -7.69 -12.45 -20.64
CA GLY A 167 -7.06 -11.53 -19.70
C GLY A 167 -7.69 -10.14 -19.72
N PRO A 168 -7.35 -9.27 -18.76
CA PRO A 168 -7.99 -7.97 -18.67
C PRO A 168 -7.77 -7.06 -19.88
N MET A 169 -6.68 -7.25 -20.63
CA MET A 169 -6.40 -6.50 -21.85
C MET A 169 -7.20 -6.96 -23.07
N SER A 170 -7.88 -8.12 -23.01
CA SER A 170 -8.75 -8.59 -24.10
C SER A 170 -10.23 -8.21 -23.91
N VAL A 171 -10.60 -7.66 -22.75
CA VAL A 171 -11.98 -7.27 -22.42
C VAL A 171 -12.18 -5.77 -22.69
N VAL A 172 -13.29 -5.42 -23.36
CA VAL A 172 -13.54 -4.06 -23.89
C VAL A 172 -14.04 -3.08 -22.81
N GLU A 173 -14.72 -3.53 -21.75
CA GLU A 173 -15.25 -2.68 -20.68
C GLU A 173 -15.01 -3.26 -19.26
N GLU A 174 -14.88 -2.38 -18.27
CA GLU A 174 -14.60 -2.65 -16.85
C GLU A 174 -13.27 -3.37 -16.50
N THR A 175 -12.17 -2.91 -17.10
CA THR A 175 -10.83 -3.48 -16.89
C THR A 175 -10.44 -3.61 -15.41
N ARG A 176 -10.66 -2.59 -14.56
CA ARG A 176 -10.12 -2.62 -13.18
C ARG A 176 -10.71 -3.73 -12.29
N ARG A 177 -12.05 -3.90 -12.28
CA ARG A 177 -12.71 -4.93 -11.44
C ARG A 177 -12.42 -6.34 -11.93
N TYR A 178 -12.38 -6.51 -13.26
CA TYR A 178 -12.01 -7.78 -13.86
C TYR A 178 -10.53 -8.09 -13.63
N SER A 179 -9.62 -7.12 -13.80
CA SER A 179 -8.18 -7.26 -13.53
C SER A 179 -7.91 -7.78 -12.12
N ILE A 180 -8.51 -7.17 -11.11
CA ILE A 180 -8.29 -7.58 -9.72
C ILE A 180 -8.75 -9.04 -9.50
N ARG A 181 -9.93 -9.42 -10.02
CA ARG A 181 -10.43 -10.81 -9.91
C ARG A 181 -9.60 -11.81 -10.70
N PHE A 182 -8.97 -11.39 -11.80
CA PHE A 182 -8.12 -12.24 -12.64
C PHE A 182 -6.74 -12.47 -12.00
N ALA A 183 -6.25 -11.52 -11.21
CA ALA A 183 -4.99 -11.66 -10.49
C ALA A 183 -5.11 -12.50 -9.19
N GLN A 184 -6.33 -12.63 -8.64
CA GLN A 184 -6.67 -13.44 -7.46
C GLN A 184 -6.74 -14.94 -7.79
#